data_AF-A0A9X1AEP6-F1
#
_entry.id   AF-A0A9X1AEP6-F1
#
_cell.length_a   1.000
_cell.length_b   1.000
_cell.length_c   1.000
_cell.angle_alpha   90.00
_cell.angle_beta   90.00
_cell.angle_gamma   90.00
#
_symmetry.space_group_name_H-M   'P 1'
#
loop_
_entity.id
_entity.type
_entity.pdbx_description
1 polymer ?
#
loop_
_entity_poly.entity_id
_entity_poly.type
_entity_poly.pdbx_seq_one_letter_code
_entity_poly.pdbx_strand_id
1 'polypeptide(L)'
;MRDEARTQIHVFDKTTGKSFTSSILDAGSENDFNTITEDGGRLNFEGMYDAVDDAGAAIVAQIAERRSLSWMGEQQVLALADLGTVQMLRTKLARETPGVLVEEMRDLLDKLGADLHDPHLAPPTDADAKRGTIEAFVKRTSHRNSFLRLMPGLVEPAGSARFLISDHPVVFTNPFPYGDHGLQAQGILVHLPLSPTLLLTWHCPTIVARLDRLLCTEGKEHATLRAYGRRLISGEPAAISDEEVERHNVVQVTQSRRFLFSHAADFSCVRDPLTTEPRSGQRDALVHLGRMGEGPPPRRRMPDGWNMVVHGPRDHCLLHLEEIDPDGEGITARTCDLALLDAAARDPRLDYVELYDGPRQRRHLGQVKLETLATRGPGWFRAVHFDDSLRALDRHISETSGKKSIEKRPNAETCTESSAGRRTSSLG
;
A
#
# COMPACT_ATOMS: atom_id res chain seq x y z
N MET A 1 -17.49 -33.66 13.58
CA MET A 1 -16.13 -33.95 14.09
C MET A 1 -15.29 -34.38 12.89
N ARG A 2 -14.76 -33.42 12.13
CA ARG A 2 -13.77 -33.72 11.08
C ARG A 2 -12.44 -33.91 11.79
N ASP A 3 -11.70 -34.93 11.40
CA ASP A 3 -10.39 -35.28 11.95
C ASP A 3 -9.38 -34.16 11.61
N GLU A 4 -9.27 -33.17 12.50
CA GLU A 4 -8.39 -32.00 12.34
C GLU A 4 -6.92 -32.40 12.15
N ALA A 5 -6.54 -33.61 12.57
CA ALA A 5 -5.20 -34.18 12.39
C ALA A 5 -4.89 -34.64 10.94
N ARG A 6 -5.87 -34.69 10.02
CA ARG A 6 -5.68 -35.24 8.65
C ARG A 6 -5.86 -34.24 7.52
N THR A 7 -6.16 -32.97 7.79
CA THR A 7 -6.26 -31.98 6.71
C THR A 7 -4.85 -31.59 6.28
N GLN A 8 -4.41 -32.18 5.16
CA GLN A 8 -3.13 -31.85 4.55
C GLN A 8 -3.28 -30.60 3.69
N ILE A 9 -2.28 -29.73 3.75
CA ILE A 9 -2.14 -28.57 2.87
C ILE A 9 -0.84 -28.70 2.08
N HIS A 10 -0.80 -28.01 0.94
CA HIS A 10 0.41 -27.90 0.14
C HIS A 10 1.17 -26.65 0.54
N VAL A 11 2.48 -26.79 0.70
CA VAL A 11 3.40 -25.72 1.09
C VAL A 11 4.42 -25.53 -0.02
N PHE A 12 4.72 -24.29 -0.36
CA PHE A 12 5.86 -23.92 -1.22
C PHE A 12 6.84 -23.07 -0.42
N ASP A 13 8.11 -23.47 -0.43
CA ASP A 13 9.20 -22.75 0.22
C ASP A 13 9.98 -21.94 -0.83
N LYS A 14 9.82 -20.61 -0.80
CA LYS A 14 10.50 -19.66 -1.69
C LYS A 14 12.02 -19.70 -1.58
N THR A 15 12.56 -20.15 -0.43
CA THR A 15 14.00 -20.22 -0.22
C THR A 15 14.62 -21.41 -0.95
N THR A 16 13.93 -22.55 -0.95
CA THR A 16 14.43 -23.79 -1.57
C THR A 16 13.85 -24.04 -2.96
N GLY A 17 12.78 -23.33 -3.34
CA GLY A 17 12.04 -23.52 -4.59
C GLY A 17 11.24 -24.83 -4.63
N LYS A 18 11.04 -25.48 -3.48
CA LYS A 18 10.40 -26.81 -3.39
C LYS A 18 9.01 -26.74 -2.79
N SER A 19 8.16 -27.68 -3.22
CA SER A 19 6.84 -27.93 -2.63
C SER A 19 6.82 -29.22 -1.81
N PHE A 20 6.05 -29.23 -0.73
CA PHE A 20 5.80 -30.41 0.11
C PHE A 20 4.39 -30.34 0.70
N THR A 21 3.93 -31.43 1.32
CA THR A 21 2.68 -31.45 2.08
C THR A 21 2.95 -31.34 3.57
N SER A 22 2.07 -30.65 4.28
CA SER A 22 2.13 -30.50 5.75
C SER A 22 0.74 -30.61 6.35
N SER A 23 0.63 -30.98 7.62
CA SER A 23 -0.63 -30.81 8.35
C SER A 23 -0.86 -29.32 8.64
N ILE A 24 -2.12 -28.90 8.83
CA ILE A 24 -2.43 -27.52 9.24
C ILE A 24 -1.72 -27.16 10.57
N LEU A 25 -1.66 -28.12 11.50
CA LEU A 25 -1.03 -27.93 12.82
C LEU A 25 0.48 -27.67 12.69
N ASP A 26 1.16 -28.38 11.78
CA ASP A 26 2.60 -28.27 11.60
C ASP A 26 3.00 -27.10 10.69
N ALA A 27 2.13 -26.71 9.75
CA ALA A 27 2.46 -25.74 8.70
C ALA A 27 2.56 -24.28 9.19
N GLY A 28 1.95 -23.96 10.34
CA GLY A 28 1.95 -22.62 10.93
C GLY A 28 2.75 -22.49 12.24
N SER A 29 3.28 -23.60 12.76
CA SER A 29 3.95 -23.62 14.07
C SER A 29 5.46 -23.41 13.89
N GLU A 30 5.91 -22.16 13.87
CA GLU A 30 7.32 -21.88 14.16
C GLU A 30 7.58 -22.22 15.65
N ASN A 31 8.35 -23.28 15.91
CA ASN A 31 8.69 -23.69 17.27
C ASN A 31 9.30 -22.50 18.05
N ASP A 32 8.81 -22.26 19.27
CA ASP A 32 9.28 -21.21 20.18
C ASP A 32 9.12 -19.76 19.68
N PHE A 33 8.21 -19.51 18.72
CA PHE A 33 7.95 -18.17 18.20
C PHE A 33 7.60 -17.17 19.31
N ASN A 34 6.81 -17.58 20.30
CA ASN A 34 6.37 -16.74 21.44
C ASN A 34 7.08 -17.10 22.76
N THR A 35 8.22 -17.80 22.70
CA THR A 35 9.01 -18.16 23.89
C THR A 35 10.21 -17.22 24.04
N ILE A 36 10.32 -16.56 25.20
CA ILE A 36 11.51 -15.82 25.62
C ILE A 36 12.26 -16.66 26.65
N THR A 37 13.57 -16.83 26.41
CA THR A 37 14.47 -17.50 27.35
C THR A 37 15.51 -16.49 27.81
N GLU A 38 15.43 -16.03 29.06
CA GLU A 38 16.40 -15.14 29.70
C GLU A 38 16.74 -15.67 31.10
N ASP A 39 18.02 -15.58 31.50
CA ASP A 39 18.53 -15.93 32.83
C ASP A 39 18.08 -17.28 33.41
N GLY A 40 17.96 -18.30 32.54
CA GLY A 40 17.56 -19.66 32.95
C GLY A 40 16.05 -19.86 33.13
N GLY A 41 15.23 -18.83 32.92
CA GLY A 41 13.78 -18.90 32.89
C GLY A 41 13.24 -19.03 31.46
N ARG A 42 12.17 -19.81 31.28
CA ARG A 42 11.41 -19.92 30.02
C ARG A 42 10.03 -19.31 30.22
N LEU A 43 9.74 -18.21 29.53
CA LEU A 43 8.44 -17.54 29.53
C LEU A 43 7.76 -17.79 28.18
N ASN A 44 6.60 -18.45 28.21
CA ASN A 44 5.77 -18.72 27.03
C ASN A 44 4.54 -17.80 27.07
N PHE A 45 4.35 -17.02 26.01
CA PHE A 45 3.26 -16.04 25.89
C PHE A 45 2.09 -16.51 25.00
N GLU A 46 2.04 -17.78 24.58
CA GLU A 46 0.93 -18.31 23.77
C GLU A 46 -0.44 -18.05 24.42
N GLY A 47 -0.56 -18.24 25.74
CA GLY A 47 -1.83 -18.01 26.46
C GLY A 47 -2.34 -16.56 26.43
N MET A 48 -1.52 -15.58 26.02
CA MET A 48 -1.98 -14.19 25.81
C MET A 48 -2.80 -14.03 24.52
N TYR A 49 -2.70 -14.97 23.59
CA TYR A 49 -3.36 -14.94 22.30
C TYR A 49 -4.69 -15.70 22.29
N ASP A 50 -4.89 -16.66 23.20
CA ASP A 50 -6.06 -17.55 23.26
C ASP A 50 -7.39 -16.81 23.05
N ALA A 51 -7.67 -15.76 23.83
CA ALA A 51 -8.94 -15.04 23.73
C ALA A 51 -9.13 -14.34 22.37
N VAL A 52 -8.04 -13.88 21.74
CA VAL A 52 -8.10 -13.23 20.42
C VAL A 52 -8.19 -14.27 19.31
N ASP A 53 -7.50 -15.40 19.46
CA ASP A 53 -7.54 -16.51 18.53
C ASP A 53 -8.93 -17.17 18.53
N ASP A 54 -9.54 -17.37 19.70
CA ASP A 54 -10.91 -17.88 19.84
C ASP A 54 -11.92 -16.93 19.17
N ALA A 55 -11.83 -15.63 19.45
CA ALA A 55 -12.69 -14.63 18.83
C ALA A 55 -12.47 -14.54 17.31
N GLY A 56 -11.21 -14.64 16.87
CA GLY A 56 -10.80 -14.68 15.47
C GLY A 56 -11.36 -15.90 14.73
N ALA A 57 -11.21 -17.09 15.32
CA ALA A 57 -11.75 -18.32 14.77
C ALA A 57 -13.28 -18.28 14.69
N ALA A 58 -13.94 -17.77 15.74
CA ALA A 58 -15.39 -17.62 15.77
C ALA A 58 -15.90 -16.65 14.69
N ILE A 59 -15.23 -15.52 14.45
CA ILE A 59 -15.66 -14.58 13.40
C ILE A 59 -15.40 -15.14 12.01
N VAL A 60 -14.27 -15.80 11.77
CA VAL A 60 -13.97 -16.45 10.48
C VAL A 60 -14.97 -17.55 10.17
N ALA A 61 -15.33 -18.38 11.17
CA ALA A 61 -16.34 -19.43 11.01
C ALA A 61 -17.70 -18.84 10.62
N GLN A 62 -18.14 -17.77 11.28
CA GLN A 62 -19.40 -17.10 10.95
C GLN A 62 -19.39 -16.48 9.56
N ILE A 63 -18.27 -15.86 9.14
CA ILE A 63 -18.10 -15.32 7.79
C ILE A 63 -18.15 -16.43 6.74
N ALA A 64 -17.45 -17.54 6.98
CA ALA A 64 -17.40 -18.67 6.06
C ALA A 64 -18.77 -19.36 5.92
N GLU A 65 -19.52 -19.48 7.02
CA GLU A 65 -20.86 -20.05 7.04
C GLU A 65 -21.88 -19.14 6.34
N ARG A 66 -21.92 -17.87 6.72
CA ARG A 66 -22.96 -16.92 6.25
C ARG A 66 -22.67 -16.35 4.86
N ARG A 67 -21.39 -16.33 4.45
CA ARG A 67 -20.89 -15.68 3.23
C ARG A 67 -21.46 -14.29 3.03
N SER A 68 -21.49 -13.50 4.09
CA SER A 68 -21.94 -12.11 4.10
C SER A 68 -21.33 -11.40 5.31
N LEU A 69 -21.33 -10.07 5.31
CA LEU A 69 -20.98 -9.21 6.43
C LEU A 69 -22.19 -8.40 6.93
N SER A 70 -23.36 -8.50 6.28
CA SER A 70 -24.56 -7.71 6.59
C SER A 70 -25.13 -7.94 8.00
N TRP A 71 -24.77 -9.05 8.64
CA TRP A 71 -25.19 -9.43 9.99
C TRP A 71 -24.28 -8.87 11.09
N MET A 72 -23.15 -8.25 10.75
CA MET A 72 -22.17 -7.80 11.73
C MET A 72 -22.69 -6.60 12.52
N GLY A 73 -22.70 -6.74 13.84
CA GLY A 73 -22.82 -5.62 14.77
C GLY A 73 -21.44 -5.07 15.17
N GLU A 74 -21.44 -4.10 16.07
CA GLU A 74 -20.22 -3.43 16.55
C GLU A 74 -19.19 -4.41 17.13
N GLN A 75 -19.63 -5.40 17.90
CA GLN A 75 -18.74 -6.42 18.48
C GLN A 75 -18.04 -7.27 17.42
N GLN A 76 -18.75 -7.63 16.34
CA GLN A 76 -18.19 -8.40 15.24
C GLN A 76 -17.19 -7.58 14.44
N VAL A 77 -17.48 -6.30 14.21
CA VAL A 77 -16.56 -5.37 13.54
C VAL A 77 -15.28 -5.18 14.35
N LEU A 78 -15.40 -5.05 15.68
CA LEU A 78 -14.24 -4.99 16.59
C LEU A 78 -13.40 -6.26 16.52
N ALA A 79 -14.05 -7.44 16.59
CA ALA A 79 -13.36 -8.72 16.48
C ALA A 79 -12.65 -8.90 15.13
N LEU A 80 -13.28 -8.45 14.04
CA LEU A 80 -12.70 -8.50 12.70
C LEU A 80 -11.48 -7.58 12.56
N ALA A 81 -11.55 -6.37 13.13
CA ALA A 81 -10.42 -5.43 13.14
C ALA A 81 -9.26 -5.93 14.02
N ASP A 82 -9.56 -6.56 15.16
CA ASP A 82 -8.56 -7.23 16.00
C ASP A 82 -7.93 -8.43 15.26
N LEU A 83 -8.72 -9.24 14.54
CA LEU A 83 -8.20 -10.33 13.70
C LEU A 83 -7.18 -9.81 12.67
N GLY A 84 -7.55 -8.79 11.88
CA GLY A 84 -6.64 -8.20 10.89
C GLY A 84 -5.36 -7.63 11.53
N THR A 85 -5.50 -7.01 12.70
CA THR A 85 -4.37 -6.46 13.46
C THR A 85 -3.42 -7.54 13.94
N VAL A 86 -3.94 -8.62 14.54
CA VAL A 86 -3.12 -9.70 15.07
C VAL A 86 -2.47 -10.50 13.95
N GLN A 87 -3.19 -10.80 12.87
CA GLN A 87 -2.64 -11.50 11.72
C GLN A 87 -1.54 -10.69 11.00
N MET A 88 -1.56 -9.37 11.09
CA MET A 88 -0.47 -8.50 10.63
C MET A 88 0.74 -8.53 11.58
N LEU A 89 0.50 -8.37 12.89
CA LEU A 89 1.55 -8.22 13.91
C LEU A 89 2.25 -9.54 14.29
N ARG A 90 1.58 -10.69 14.17
CA ARG A 90 2.10 -12.01 14.55
C ARG A 90 2.99 -12.65 13.48
N THR A 91 3.49 -11.86 12.54
CA THR A 91 4.31 -12.36 11.43
C THR A 91 5.79 -12.10 11.69
N LYS A 92 6.65 -12.98 11.19
CA LYS A 92 8.10 -12.81 11.28
C LYS A 92 8.57 -11.52 10.59
N LEU A 93 7.87 -11.11 9.53
CA LEU A 93 8.09 -9.84 8.84
C LEU A 93 7.86 -8.63 9.76
N ALA A 94 6.75 -8.62 10.51
CA ALA A 94 6.48 -7.57 11.50
C ALA A 94 7.51 -7.57 12.64
N ARG A 95 7.95 -8.75 13.10
CA ARG A 95 8.96 -8.90 14.16
C ARG A 95 10.33 -8.36 13.78
N GLU A 96 10.75 -8.56 12.54
CA GLU A 96 12.10 -8.16 12.10
C GLU A 96 12.17 -6.71 11.61
N THR A 97 11.03 -6.10 11.25
CA THR A 97 10.94 -4.70 10.78
C THR A 97 11.66 -3.71 11.70
N PRO A 98 11.48 -3.71 13.05
CA PRO A 98 12.22 -2.81 13.93
C PRO A 98 13.75 -3.00 13.86
N GLY A 99 14.22 -4.23 13.71
CA GLY A 99 15.65 -4.53 13.57
C GLY A 99 16.24 -3.92 12.30
N VAL A 100 15.53 -4.04 11.18
CA VAL A 100 15.91 -3.42 9.90
C VAL A 100 15.97 -1.89 10.03
N LEU A 101 14.97 -1.27 10.66
CA LEU A 101 14.96 0.18 10.85
C LEU A 101 16.11 0.67 11.74
N VAL A 102 16.47 -0.09 12.77
CA VAL A 102 17.64 0.24 13.61
C VAL A 102 18.93 0.09 12.81
N GLU A 103 19.07 -0.95 12.00
CA GLU A 103 20.22 -1.13 11.10
C GLU A 103 20.33 0.05 10.10
N GLU A 104 19.23 0.41 9.43
CA GLU A 104 19.19 1.55 8.51
C GLU A 104 19.50 2.88 9.22
N MET A 105 19.02 3.08 10.45
CA MET A 105 19.33 4.26 11.26
C MET A 105 20.81 4.29 11.68
N ARG A 106 21.40 3.15 12.03
CA ARG A 106 22.84 3.05 12.33
C ARG A 106 23.68 3.39 11.11
N ASP A 107 23.30 2.92 9.92
CA ASP A 107 23.98 3.28 8.67
C ASP A 107 23.92 4.78 8.37
N LEU A 108 22.82 5.45 8.73
CA LEU A 108 22.70 6.90 8.63
C LEU A 108 23.57 7.63 9.65
N LEU A 109 23.60 7.15 10.89
CA LEU A 109 24.40 7.74 11.97
C LEU A 109 25.91 7.57 11.73
N ASP A 110 26.35 6.44 11.17
CA ASP A 110 27.73 6.20 10.76
C ASP A 110 28.20 7.23 9.73
N LYS A 111 27.36 7.50 8.72
CA LYS A 111 27.63 8.55 7.71
C LYS A 111 27.71 9.96 8.30
N LEU A 112 27.09 10.18 9.47
CA LEU A 112 27.17 11.43 10.23
C LEU A 112 28.32 11.45 11.25
N GLY A 113 29.14 10.39 11.32
CA GLY A 113 30.29 10.28 12.20
C GLY A 113 29.94 9.89 13.65
N ALA A 114 28.81 9.23 13.87
CA ALA A 114 28.46 8.72 15.19
C ALA A 114 29.32 7.50 15.58
N ASP A 115 29.58 7.34 16.88
CA ASP A 115 30.28 6.17 17.41
C ASP A 115 29.34 4.97 17.51
N LEU A 116 29.47 4.03 16.57
CA LEU A 116 28.67 2.81 16.51
C LEU A 116 28.93 1.81 17.65
N HIS A 117 29.97 2.04 18.47
CA HIS A 117 30.26 1.27 19.68
C HIS A 117 29.49 1.75 20.91
N ASP A 118 28.72 2.84 20.81
CA ASP A 118 27.80 3.25 21.87
C ASP A 118 26.78 2.12 22.15
N PRO A 119 26.71 1.60 23.40
CA PRO A 119 25.73 0.60 23.79
C PRO A 119 24.28 1.02 23.51
N HIS A 120 23.98 2.33 23.51
CA HIS A 120 22.66 2.86 23.19
C HIS A 120 22.30 2.73 21.71
N LEU A 121 23.28 2.49 20.83
CA LEU A 121 23.05 2.28 19.41
C LEU A 121 23.04 0.80 19.04
N ALA A 122 23.37 -0.12 19.94
CA ALA A 122 23.50 -1.55 19.63
C ALA A 122 22.24 -2.12 18.94
N PRO A 123 22.39 -3.01 17.94
CA PRO A 123 21.23 -3.61 17.27
C PRO A 123 20.39 -4.44 18.25
N PRO A 124 19.06 -4.56 18.04
CA PRO A 124 18.21 -5.32 18.95
C PRO A 124 18.59 -6.80 18.96
N THR A 125 18.58 -7.41 20.15
CA THR A 125 18.71 -8.87 20.26
C THR A 125 17.41 -9.58 19.85
N ASP A 126 17.46 -10.91 19.65
CA ASP A 126 16.22 -11.71 19.43
C ASP A 126 15.25 -11.59 20.60
N ALA A 127 15.76 -11.51 21.84
CA ALA A 127 14.94 -11.28 23.03
C ALA A 127 14.25 -9.91 22.98
N ASP A 128 14.94 -8.87 22.51
CA ASP A 128 14.35 -7.53 22.36
C ASP A 128 13.30 -7.49 21.25
N ALA A 129 13.53 -8.19 20.13
CA ALA A 129 12.54 -8.33 19.06
C ALA A 129 11.27 -9.07 19.54
N LYS A 130 11.43 -10.13 20.36
CA LYS A 130 10.31 -10.85 20.97
C LYS A 130 9.55 -9.99 21.98
N ARG A 131 10.26 -9.26 22.86
CA ARG A 131 9.65 -8.28 23.78
C ARG A 131 8.88 -7.20 23.01
N GLY A 132 9.47 -6.63 21.97
CA GLY A 132 8.82 -5.64 21.12
C GLY A 132 7.54 -6.17 20.46
N THR A 133 7.53 -7.44 20.03
CA THR A 133 6.33 -8.09 19.47
C THR A 133 5.21 -8.18 20.51
N ILE A 134 5.53 -8.58 21.75
CA ILE A 134 4.57 -8.67 22.85
C ILE A 134 4.04 -7.27 23.20
N GLU A 135 4.91 -6.27 23.29
CA GLU A 135 4.50 -4.89 23.54
C GLU A 135 3.59 -4.35 22.43
N ALA A 136 3.92 -4.60 21.17
CA ALA A 136 3.10 -4.21 20.03
C ALA A 136 1.72 -4.87 20.08
N PHE A 137 1.64 -6.15 20.49
CA PHE A 137 0.39 -6.86 20.69
C PHE A 137 -0.43 -6.30 21.86
N VAL A 138 0.20 -5.97 22.99
CA VAL A 138 -0.48 -5.35 24.15
C VAL A 138 -0.98 -3.95 23.79
N LYS A 139 -0.19 -3.18 23.04
CA LYS A 139 -0.50 -1.81 22.59
C LYS A 139 -1.21 -1.78 21.23
N ARG A 140 -1.80 -2.89 20.78
CA ARG A 140 -2.36 -3.05 19.42
C ARG A 140 -3.54 -2.13 19.09
N THR A 141 -4.08 -1.40 20.06
CA THR A 141 -5.24 -0.52 19.90
C THR A 141 -5.08 0.50 18.76
N SER A 142 -3.88 1.05 18.55
CA SER A 142 -3.63 1.97 17.43
C SER A 142 -3.78 1.28 16.07
N HIS A 143 -3.24 0.07 15.92
CA HIS A 143 -3.39 -0.74 14.71
C HIS A 143 -4.84 -1.19 14.52
N ARG A 144 -5.53 -1.60 15.58
CA ARG A 144 -6.97 -1.91 15.51
C ARG A 144 -7.79 -0.72 15.04
N ASN A 145 -7.53 0.47 15.60
CA ASN A 145 -8.22 1.69 15.18
C ASN A 145 -7.96 2.02 13.70
N SER A 146 -6.79 1.64 13.19
CA SER A 146 -6.45 1.76 11.77
C SER A 146 -7.34 0.86 10.90
N PHE A 147 -7.59 -0.38 11.32
CA PHE A 147 -8.53 -1.30 10.67
C PHE A 147 -9.98 -0.85 10.81
N LEU A 148 -10.40 -0.35 11.98
CA LEU A 148 -11.77 0.11 12.23
C LEU A 148 -12.21 1.27 11.32
N ARG A 149 -11.25 2.06 10.82
CA ARG A 149 -11.53 3.09 9.83
C ARG A 149 -11.86 2.51 8.45
N LEU A 150 -11.40 1.29 8.15
CA LEU A 150 -11.59 0.67 6.83
C LEU A 150 -12.93 -0.06 6.78
N MET A 151 -13.56 -0.07 5.60
CA MET A 151 -14.78 -0.82 5.37
C MET A 151 -14.46 -2.25 4.95
N PRO A 152 -14.89 -3.28 5.70
CA PRO A 152 -14.65 -4.66 5.30
C PRO A 152 -15.55 -5.05 4.11
N GLY A 153 -15.06 -5.94 3.26
CA GLY A 153 -15.74 -6.49 2.10
C GLY A 153 -15.39 -7.97 1.90
N LEU A 154 -16.19 -8.66 1.10
CA LEU A 154 -15.92 -10.06 0.73
C LEU A 154 -15.77 -10.17 -0.78
N VAL A 155 -14.86 -11.05 -1.19
CA VAL A 155 -14.59 -11.35 -2.59
C VAL A 155 -14.53 -12.86 -2.77
N GLU A 156 -15.12 -13.37 -3.85
CA GLU A 156 -15.10 -14.79 -4.20
C GLU A 156 -14.73 -15.03 -5.67
N PRO A 157 -14.02 -16.12 -6.00
CA PRO A 157 -13.75 -16.47 -7.39
C PRO A 157 -15.03 -16.87 -8.12
N ALA A 158 -15.26 -16.31 -9.30
CA ALA A 158 -16.30 -16.75 -10.22
C ALA A 158 -15.88 -18.00 -11.02
N GLY A 159 -14.57 -18.20 -11.22
CA GLY A 159 -14.01 -19.26 -12.04
C GLY A 159 -13.33 -20.38 -11.24
N SER A 160 -12.30 -20.99 -11.82
CA SER A 160 -11.59 -22.13 -11.23
C SER A 160 -10.39 -21.72 -10.38
N ALA A 161 -9.86 -20.49 -10.54
CA ALA A 161 -8.72 -20.01 -9.77
C ALA A 161 -9.07 -19.90 -8.28
N ARG A 162 -8.07 -20.07 -7.42
CA ARG A 162 -8.24 -20.10 -5.96
C ARG A 162 -7.20 -19.24 -5.27
N PHE A 163 -7.59 -18.68 -4.14
CA PHE A 163 -6.69 -17.85 -3.35
C PHE A 163 -5.62 -18.68 -2.66
N LEU A 164 -4.39 -18.16 -2.68
CA LEU A 164 -3.27 -18.59 -1.86
C LEU A 164 -3.21 -17.79 -0.57
N ILE A 165 -2.60 -18.34 0.46
CA ILE A 165 -2.24 -17.63 1.69
C ILE A 165 -0.74 -17.83 1.97
N SER A 166 -0.13 -16.95 2.75
CA SER A 166 1.29 -17.01 3.04
C SER A 166 1.59 -16.90 4.54
N ASP A 167 2.88 -16.97 4.88
CA ASP A 167 3.40 -16.64 6.21
C ASP A 167 3.29 -15.16 6.61
N HIS A 168 2.83 -14.31 5.68
CA HIS A 168 2.36 -12.95 5.93
C HIS A 168 0.94 -12.79 5.35
N PRO A 169 -0.10 -13.25 6.06
CA PRO A 169 -1.42 -13.47 5.48
C PRO A 169 -2.19 -12.18 5.15
N VAL A 170 -1.83 -11.06 5.80
CA VAL A 170 -2.42 -9.75 5.58
C VAL A 170 -1.56 -8.95 4.61
N VAL A 171 -2.07 -8.67 3.41
CA VAL A 171 -1.32 -7.96 2.37
C VAL A 171 -1.97 -6.65 1.96
N PHE A 172 -1.15 -5.72 1.49
CA PHE A 172 -1.53 -4.35 1.20
C PHE A 172 -1.44 -4.05 -0.29
N THR A 173 -2.45 -3.44 -0.87
CA THR A 173 -2.37 -2.88 -2.23
C THR A 173 -2.86 -1.46 -2.27
N ASN A 174 -2.29 -0.67 -3.19
CA ASN A 174 -2.84 0.62 -3.52
C ASN A 174 -3.01 0.70 -5.05
N PRO A 175 -4.24 0.90 -5.55
CA PRO A 175 -4.50 0.95 -6.98
C PRO A 175 -3.96 2.22 -7.63
N PHE A 176 -3.63 3.24 -6.83
CA PHE A 176 -3.11 4.50 -7.35
C PHE A 176 -1.60 4.46 -7.57
N PRO A 177 -1.10 5.04 -8.67
CA PRO A 177 0.32 5.01 -8.99
C PRO A 177 1.19 5.75 -7.97
N TYR A 178 0.62 6.78 -7.34
CA TYR A 178 1.20 7.56 -6.23
C TYR A 178 0.87 6.99 -4.85
N GLY A 179 0.10 5.91 -4.76
CA GLY A 179 -0.41 5.41 -3.50
C GLY A 179 0.65 4.67 -2.68
N ASP A 180 0.69 4.95 -1.39
CA ASP A 180 1.51 4.24 -0.41
C ASP A 180 0.82 2.96 0.10
N HIS A 181 1.61 2.06 0.70
CA HIS A 181 1.15 0.76 1.19
C HIS A 181 0.97 0.72 2.72
N GLY A 182 1.06 1.88 3.40
CA GLY A 182 0.80 1.96 4.83
C GLY A 182 -0.69 1.78 5.15
N LEU A 183 -1.01 1.14 6.28
CA LEU A 183 -2.40 0.94 6.73
C LEU A 183 -3.17 2.26 6.92
N GLN A 184 -2.46 3.36 7.16
CA GLN A 184 -3.01 4.72 7.28
C GLN A 184 -3.09 5.48 5.94
N ALA A 185 -2.53 4.93 4.86
CA ALA A 185 -2.46 5.60 3.56
C ALA A 185 -3.84 5.74 2.90
N GLN A 186 -4.04 6.84 2.18
CA GLN A 186 -5.23 7.00 1.35
C GLN A 186 -5.21 6.02 0.18
N GLY A 187 -6.37 5.48 -0.18
CA GLY A 187 -6.49 4.50 -1.25
C GLY A 187 -6.08 3.07 -0.89
N ILE A 188 -5.61 2.83 0.35
CA ILE A 188 -5.17 1.50 0.78
C ILE A 188 -6.30 0.47 0.69
N LEU A 189 -5.94 -0.71 0.21
CA LEU A 189 -6.74 -1.93 0.26
C LEU A 189 -5.95 -2.98 1.03
N VAL A 190 -6.59 -3.63 1.98
CA VAL A 190 -5.98 -4.71 2.77
C VAL A 190 -6.71 -6.01 2.44
N HIS A 191 -5.97 -7.11 2.31
CA HIS A 191 -6.52 -8.40 1.88
C HIS A 191 -6.07 -9.50 2.83
N LEU A 192 -7.00 -10.38 3.21
CA LEU A 192 -6.76 -11.56 4.04
C LEU A 192 -7.53 -12.75 3.46
N PRO A 193 -6.85 -13.70 2.79
CA PRO A 193 -7.49 -14.95 2.35
C PRO A 193 -8.03 -15.71 3.56
N LEU A 194 -9.33 -16.01 3.56
CA LEU A 194 -9.97 -16.82 4.62
C LEU A 194 -10.08 -18.30 4.20
N SER A 195 -10.22 -18.54 2.90
CA SER A 195 -10.26 -19.87 2.31
C SER A 195 -9.88 -19.79 0.82
N PRO A 196 -9.68 -20.92 0.12
CA PRO A 196 -9.41 -20.93 -1.31
C PRO A 196 -10.48 -20.22 -2.16
N THR A 197 -11.70 -20.07 -1.65
CA THR A 197 -12.84 -19.46 -2.36
C THR A 197 -13.38 -18.21 -1.68
N LEU A 198 -12.70 -17.66 -0.66
CA LEU A 198 -13.18 -16.49 0.04
C LEU A 198 -12.02 -15.61 0.51
N LEU A 199 -12.04 -14.37 0.04
CA LEU A 199 -11.10 -13.33 0.41
C LEU A 199 -11.83 -12.26 1.22
N LEU A 200 -11.28 -11.92 2.37
CA LEU A 200 -11.68 -10.74 3.13
C LEU A 200 -10.86 -9.55 2.64
N THR A 201 -11.53 -8.43 2.40
CA THR A 201 -10.90 -7.18 2.01
C THR A 201 -11.26 -6.07 3.00
N TRP A 202 -10.39 -5.07 3.16
CA TRP A 202 -10.71 -3.82 3.84
C TRP A 202 -10.39 -2.65 2.93
N HIS A 203 -11.33 -1.72 2.81
CA HIS A 203 -11.29 -0.60 1.87
C HIS A 203 -11.09 0.72 2.61
N CYS A 204 -10.12 1.51 2.16
CA CYS A 204 -9.96 2.89 2.60
C CYS A 204 -11.23 3.70 2.33
N PRO A 205 -11.67 4.59 3.26
CA PRO A 205 -12.84 5.46 3.03
C PRO A 205 -12.80 6.23 1.72
N THR A 206 -11.62 6.61 1.22
CA THR A 206 -11.48 7.30 -0.07
C THR A 206 -11.86 6.40 -1.25
N ILE A 207 -11.60 5.08 -1.18
CA ILE A 207 -12.05 4.11 -2.18
C ILE A 207 -13.57 3.96 -2.11
N VAL A 208 -14.11 3.81 -0.89
CA VAL A 208 -15.55 3.68 -0.67
C VAL A 208 -16.30 4.89 -1.22
N ALA A 209 -15.83 6.10 -0.92
CA ALA A 209 -16.43 7.34 -1.41
C ALA A 209 -16.43 7.42 -2.94
N ARG A 210 -15.36 6.94 -3.61
CA ARG A 210 -15.31 6.89 -5.07
C ARG A 210 -16.28 5.86 -5.64
N LEU A 211 -16.39 4.69 -5.03
CA LEU A 211 -17.37 3.67 -5.43
C LEU A 211 -18.80 4.20 -5.25
N ASP A 212 -19.10 4.87 -4.14
CA ASP A 212 -20.41 5.45 -3.87
C ASP A 212 -20.80 6.53 -4.90
N ARG A 213 -19.86 7.44 -5.24
CA ARG A 213 -20.06 8.43 -6.32
C ARG A 213 -20.31 7.75 -7.67
N LEU A 214 -19.56 6.69 -7.98
CA LEU A 214 -19.80 5.91 -9.19
C LEU A 214 -21.24 5.40 -9.17
N LEU A 215 -21.70 4.77 -8.09
CA LEU A 215 -23.06 4.25 -7.97
C LEU A 215 -24.17 5.30 -8.17
N CYS A 216 -23.92 6.55 -7.79
CA CYS A 216 -24.86 7.66 -7.95
C CYS A 216 -24.93 8.23 -9.38
N THR A 217 -23.97 7.92 -10.25
CA THR A 217 -23.96 8.38 -11.65
C THR A 217 -24.60 7.33 -12.55
N GLU A 218 -25.41 7.72 -13.53
CA GLU A 218 -25.93 6.79 -14.53
C GLU A 218 -24.92 6.59 -15.68
N GLY A 219 -24.71 5.34 -16.12
CA GLY A 219 -23.82 5.03 -17.22
C GLY A 219 -23.52 3.54 -17.34
N LYS A 220 -23.26 3.07 -18.57
CA LYS A 220 -22.81 1.69 -18.83
C LYS A 220 -21.31 1.50 -18.57
N GLU A 221 -20.58 2.60 -18.49
CA GLU A 221 -19.16 2.60 -18.14
C GLU A 221 -18.97 2.08 -16.71
N HIS A 222 -17.90 1.31 -16.51
CA HIS A 222 -17.52 0.74 -15.22
C HIS A 222 -18.56 -0.20 -14.58
N ALA A 223 -19.35 -0.92 -15.39
CA ALA A 223 -20.37 -1.87 -14.91
C ALA A 223 -19.83 -2.87 -13.85
N THR A 224 -18.63 -3.42 -14.06
CA THR A 224 -17.96 -4.32 -13.11
C THR A 224 -17.65 -3.64 -11.77
N LEU A 225 -17.09 -2.42 -11.80
CA LEU A 225 -16.79 -1.66 -10.58
C LEU A 225 -18.07 -1.25 -9.83
N ARG A 226 -19.16 -0.96 -10.55
CA ARG A 226 -20.47 -0.70 -9.94
C ARG A 226 -21.04 -1.96 -9.27
N ALA A 227 -20.94 -3.10 -9.93
CA ALA A 227 -21.35 -4.38 -9.33
C ALA A 227 -20.54 -4.67 -8.06
N TYR A 228 -19.22 -4.47 -8.12
CA TYR A 228 -18.33 -4.57 -6.96
C TYR A 228 -18.73 -3.63 -5.83
N GLY A 229 -18.92 -2.34 -6.12
CA GLY A 229 -19.32 -1.34 -5.13
C GLY A 229 -20.65 -1.65 -4.44
N ARG A 230 -21.64 -2.16 -5.18
CA ARG A 230 -22.93 -2.60 -4.59
C ARG A 230 -22.75 -3.75 -3.61
N ARG A 231 -21.94 -4.75 -3.97
CA ARG A 231 -21.65 -5.92 -3.13
C ARG A 231 -20.88 -5.54 -1.87
N LEU A 232 -19.90 -4.65 -2.02
CA LEU A 232 -19.16 -4.08 -0.88
C LEU A 232 -20.11 -3.41 0.11
N ILE A 233 -21.01 -2.54 -0.36
CA ILE A 233 -21.96 -1.80 0.50
C ILE A 233 -23.01 -2.74 1.12
N SER A 234 -23.50 -3.74 0.37
CA SER A 234 -24.46 -4.71 0.92
C SER A 234 -23.83 -5.72 1.86
N GLY A 235 -22.48 -5.80 1.92
CA GLY A 235 -21.76 -6.83 2.66
C GLY A 235 -21.89 -8.22 2.02
N GLU A 236 -22.28 -8.32 0.76
CA GLU A 236 -22.30 -9.58 0.02
C GLU A 236 -20.95 -9.80 -0.72
N PRO A 237 -20.55 -11.04 -0.99
CA PRO A 237 -19.34 -11.31 -1.77
C PRO A 237 -19.43 -10.73 -3.17
N ALA A 238 -18.38 -10.04 -3.59
CA ALA A 238 -18.18 -9.64 -4.97
C ALA A 238 -17.50 -10.78 -5.74
N ALA A 239 -18.15 -11.27 -6.79
CA ALA A 239 -17.57 -12.26 -7.68
C ALA A 239 -16.49 -11.60 -8.56
N ILE A 240 -15.29 -12.19 -8.59
CA ILE A 240 -14.16 -11.73 -9.42
C ILE A 240 -13.70 -12.81 -10.39
N SER A 241 -13.10 -12.37 -11.49
CA SER A 241 -12.51 -13.24 -12.51
C SER A 241 -11.28 -14.00 -12.03
N ASP A 242 -10.91 -15.07 -12.74
CA ASP A 242 -9.66 -15.81 -12.46
C ASP A 242 -8.42 -14.91 -12.60
N GLU A 243 -8.41 -13.97 -13.54
CA GLU A 243 -7.32 -13.00 -13.70
C GLU A 243 -7.15 -12.13 -12.44
N GLU A 244 -8.25 -11.69 -11.83
CA GLU A 244 -8.20 -10.90 -10.59
C GLU A 244 -7.75 -11.74 -9.40
N VAL A 245 -8.17 -13.01 -9.33
CA VAL A 245 -7.66 -13.96 -8.31
C VAL A 245 -6.14 -14.11 -8.45
N GLU A 246 -5.62 -14.24 -9.66
CA GLU A 246 -4.17 -14.32 -9.87
C GLU A 246 -3.44 -13.03 -9.50
N ARG A 247 -4.03 -11.86 -9.76
CA ARG A 247 -3.46 -10.58 -9.26
C ARG A 247 -3.38 -10.56 -7.74
N HIS A 248 -4.40 -11.06 -7.03
CA HIS A 248 -4.34 -11.19 -5.57
C HIS A 248 -3.28 -12.19 -5.12
N ASN A 249 -3.16 -13.33 -5.80
CA ASN A 249 -2.13 -14.31 -5.52
C ASN A 249 -0.72 -13.74 -5.72
N VAL A 250 -0.47 -12.98 -6.79
CA VAL A 250 0.82 -12.31 -7.05
C VAL A 250 1.19 -11.36 -5.91
N VAL A 251 0.23 -10.59 -5.39
CA VAL A 251 0.47 -9.73 -4.22
C VAL A 251 0.83 -10.56 -3.00
N GLN A 252 0.14 -11.67 -2.78
CA GLN A 252 0.47 -12.59 -1.69
C GLN A 252 1.87 -13.18 -1.83
N VAL A 253 2.25 -13.63 -3.03
CA VAL A 253 3.60 -14.13 -3.31
C VAL A 253 4.65 -13.04 -3.04
N THR A 254 4.40 -11.82 -3.48
CA THR A 254 5.34 -10.69 -3.37
C THR A 254 5.54 -10.24 -1.92
N GLN A 255 4.48 -10.22 -1.10
CA GLN A 255 4.53 -9.77 0.29
C GLN A 255 4.72 -10.91 1.31
N SER A 256 4.78 -12.16 0.83
CA SER A 256 5.21 -13.30 1.64
C SER A 256 6.71 -13.32 1.85
N ARG A 257 7.13 -13.88 2.98
CA ARG A 257 8.55 -14.01 3.28
C ARG A 257 9.13 -15.28 2.68
N ARG A 258 8.62 -16.44 3.12
CA ARG A 258 9.18 -17.74 2.78
C ARG A 258 8.13 -18.72 2.31
N PHE A 259 7.05 -18.87 3.06
CA PHE A 259 6.10 -19.95 2.82
C PHE A 259 4.82 -19.44 2.16
N LEU A 260 4.36 -20.20 1.18
CA LEU A 260 3.05 -20.09 0.56
C LEU A 260 2.28 -21.38 0.81
N PHE A 261 0.99 -21.25 1.06
CA PHE A 261 0.10 -22.33 1.39
C PHE A 261 -1.07 -22.37 0.41
N SER A 262 -1.42 -23.58 -0.03
CA SER A 262 -2.51 -23.82 -0.96
C SER A 262 -3.26 -25.10 -0.60
N HIS A 263 -4.53 -25.13 -1.00
CA HIS A 263 -5.35 -26.34 -0.98
C HIS A 263 -4.95 -27.35 -2.06
N ALA A 264 -4.18 -26.94 -3.06
CA ALA A 264 -3.74 -27.77 -4.18
C ALA A 264 -2.24 -27.61 -4.42
N ALA A 265 -1.61 -28.61 -5.05
CA ALA A 265 -0.17 -28.61 -5.36
C ALA A 265 0.22 -27.68 -6.53
N ASP A 266 -0.57 -26.63 -6.80
CA ASP A 266 -0.33 -25.67 -7.88
C ASP A 266 0.21 -24.36 -7.29
N PHE A 267 1.46 -24.05 -7.66
CA PHE A 267 2.17 -22.81 -7.34
C PHE A 267 2.77 -22.19 -8.61
N SER A 268 2.11 -22.39 -9.75
CA SER A 268 2.57 -21.89 -11.06
C SER A 268 2.77 -20.38 -11.07
N CYS A 269 1.95 -19.61 -10.36
CA CYS A 269 2.07 -18.14 -10.24
C CYS A 269 3.39 -17.67 -9.60
N VAL A 270 4.07 -18.53 -8.82
CA VAL A 270 5.36 -18.22 -8.18
C VAL A 270 6.54 -18.32 -9.15
N ARG A 271 6.34 -18.96 -10.30
CA ARG A 271 7.37 -19.18 -11.32
C ARG A 271 7.41 -18.06 -12.36
N ASP A 272 6.54 -17.06 -12.23
CA ASP A 272 6.53 -15.89 -13.10
C ASP A 272 7.76 -15.00 -12.78
N PRO A 273 8.56 -14.59 -13.80
CA PRO A 273 9.63 -13.61 -13.66
C PRO A 273 9.21 -12.33 -12.91
N LEU A 274 7.94 -11.92 -13.00
CA LEU A 274 7.40 -10.75 -12.31
C LEU A 274 7.27 -10.93 -10.78
N THR A 275 7.34 -12.17 -10.28
CA THR A 275 7.29 -12.51 -8.85
C THR A 275 8.66 -12.87 -8.26
N THR A 276 9.67 -13.02 -9.12
CA THR A 276 11.02 -13.46 -8.73
C THR A 276 11.97 -12.25 -8.65
N GLU A 277 11.75 -11.38 -7.67
CA GLU A 277 12.90 -10.69 -7.06
C GLU A 277 13.44 -11.60 -5.94
N PRO A 278 14.63 -12.19 -6.10
CA PRO A 278 15.24 -12.98 -5.03
C PRO A 278 15.73 -12.01 -3.96
N ARG A 279 14.88 -11.64 -3.00
CA ARG A 279 15.35 -11.15 -1.71
C ARG A 279 15.86 -12.32 -0.87
N SER A 280 16.84 -13.04 -1.42
CA SER A 280 17.46 -14.16 -0.72
C SER A 280 18.40 -13.61 0.35
N GLY A 281 17.99 -13.68 1.62
CA GLY A 281 18.87 -13.54 2.79
C GLY A 281 18.95 -12.15 3.44
N GLN A 282 18.28 -11.11 2.94
CA GLN A 282 18.14 -9.84 3.66
C GLN A 282 16.93 -9.88 4.61
N ARG A 283 17.04 -9.25 5.79
CA ARG A 283 15.89 -9.01 6.66
C ARG A 283 14.94 -8.07 5.90
N ASP A 284 13.79 -8.58 5.49
CA ASP A 284 12.74 -7.78 4.87
C ASP A 284 11.95 -7.03 5.96
N ALA A 285 11.46 -5.84 5.61
CA ALA A 285 10.71 -4.98 6.50
C ALA A 285 9.41 -4.49 5.85
N LEU A 286 8.39 -4.22 6.66
CA LEU A 286 7.14 -3.60 6.21
C LEU A 286 7.34 -2.16 5.75
N VAL A 287 8.36 -1.49 6.30
CA VAL A 287 8.70 -0.10 6.05
C VAL A 287 10.22 0.07 6.05
N HIS A 288 10.72 1.03 5.28
CA HIS A 288 12.13 1.39 5.19
C HIS A 288 12.28 2.89 5.48
N LEU A 289 13.40 3.27 6.09
CA LEU A 289 13.79 4.67 6.26
C LEU A 289 14.22 5.26 4.92
N GLY A 290 13.85 6.52 4.70
CA GLY A 290 14.41 7.31 3.60
C GLY A 290 15.92 7.49 3.78
N ARG A 291 16.65 7.62 2.67
CA ARG A 291 18.09 7.90 2.71
C ARG A 291 18.31 9.40 2.92
N MET A 292 19.15 9.75 3.89
CA MET A 292 19.45 11.14 4.19
C MET A 292 20.13 11.84 3.01
N GLY A 293 19.64 13.02 2.66
CA GLY A 293 20.14 13.82 1.53
C GLY A 293 19.66 13.35 0.15
N GLU A 294 18.96 12.21 0.08
CA GLU A 294 18.31 11.75 -1.14
C GLU A 294 16.83 12.15 -1.13
N GLY A 295 16.27 12.49 -2.29
CA GLY A 295 14.83 12.68 -2.43
C GLY A 295 14.07 11.37 -2.16
N PRO A 296 12.76 11.44 -1.92
CA PRO A 296 11.95 10.23 -1.77
C PRO A 296 12.15 9.29 -2.98
N PRO A 297 12.10 7.96 -2.77
CA PRO A 297 12.37 7.00 -3.82
C PRO A 297 11.43 7.18 -5.01
N PRO A 298 11.90 6.94 -6.24
CA PRO A 298 11.09 7.16 -7.44
C PRO A 298 9.85 6.26 -7.44
N ARG A 299 8.68 6.86 -7.66
CA ARG A 299 7.39 6.18 -7.76
C ARG A 299 7.24 5.58 -9.16
N ARG A 300 7.76 4.36 -9.36
CA ARG A 300 7.85 3.68 -10.67
C ARG A 300 6.54 3.57 -11.46
N ARG A 301 5.38 3.62 -10.79
CA ARG A 301 4.06 3.53 -11.43
C ARG A 301 3.52 4.89 -11.89
N MET A 302 4.18 6.00 -11.57
CA MET A 302 3.73 7.32 -11.98
C MET A 302 3.78 7.45 -13.51
N PRO A 303 2.74 8.03 -14.13
CA PRO A 303 2.75 8.34 -15.55
C PRO A 303 3.92 9.27 -15.91
N ASP A 304 4.42 9.15 -17.13
CA ASP A 304 5.40 10.09 -17.67
C ASP A 304 4.86 11.52 -17.72
N GLY A 305 5.77 12.49 -17.79
CA GLY A 305 5.44 13.91 -17.85
C GLY A 305 5.11 14.51 -16.48
N TRP A 306 4.55 15.71 -16.51
CA TRP A 306 4.25 16.48 -15.31
C TRP A 306 2.91 16.08 -14.72
N ASN A 307 2.94 15.71 -13.45
CA ASN A 307 1.76 15.24 -12.73
C ASN A 307 1.72 15.92 -11.36
N MET A 308 0.53 16.34 -10.93
CA MET A 308 0.32 16.83 -9.57
C MET A 308 -0.66 15.92 -8.84
N VAL A 309 -0.22 15.37 -7.72
CA VAL A 309 -1.09 14.64 -6.80
C VAL A 309 -1.64 15.64 -5.79
N VAL A 310 -2.94 15.68 -5.64
CA VAL A 310 -3.64 16.52 -4.67
C VAL A 310 -4.20 15.62 -3.57
N HIS A 311 -3.84 15.90 -2.32
CA HIS A 311 -4.38 15.21 -1.16
C HIS A 311 -5.24 16.16 -0.35
N GLY A 312 -6.51 15.79 -0.18
CA GLY A 312 -7.43 16.44 0.74
C GLY A 312 -7.84 15.50 1.88
N PRO A 313 -8.57 16.03 2.87
CA PRO A 313 -8.95 15.29 4.08
C PRO A 313 -9.89 14.11 3.80
N ARG A 314 -10.57 14.11 2.64
CA ARG A 314 -11.61 13.11 2.30
C ARG A 314 -11.38 12.40 0.97
N ASP A 315 -10.49 12.92 0.14
CA ASP A 315 -10.23 12.40 -1.19
C ASP A 315 -8.86 12.87 -1.67
N HIS A 316 -8.41 12.31 -2.76
CA HIS A 316 -7.20 12.71 -3.45
C HIS A 316 -7.41 12.59 -4.95
N CYS A 317 -6.57 13.21 -5.74
CA CYS A 317 -6.62 13.06 -7.19
C CYS A 317 -5.25 13.27 -7.85
N LEU A 318 -5.15 12.84 -9.10
CA LEU A 318 -3.98 13.05 -9.95
C LEU A 318 -4.40 13.98 -11.09
N LEU A 319 -3.75 15.14 -11.18
CA LEU A 319 -3.93 16.09 -12.27
C LEU A 319 -2.76 15.95 -13.24
N HIS A 320 -3.06 15.74 -14.52
CA HIS A 320 -2.05 15.80 -15.57
C HIS A 320 -1.76 17.26 -15.91
N LEU A 321 -0.49 17.65 -15.87
CA LEU A 321 -0.08 19.03 -16.13
C LEU A 321 0.49 19.14 -17.54
N GLU A 322 -0.03 20.10 -18.30
CA GLU A 322 0.47 20.42 -19.63
C GLU A 322 1.63 21.41 -19.57
N GLU A 323 1.62 22.30 -18.57
CA GLU A 323 2.56 23.40 -18.45
C GLU A 323 2.79 23.76 -16.98
N ILE A 324 4.02 24.17 -16.67
CA ILE A 324 4.42 24.68 -15.35
C ILE A 324 5.06 26.04 -15.55
N ASP A 325 4.61 27.03 -14.78
CA ASP A 325 5.26 28.32 -14.68
C ASP A 325 6.35 28.27 -13.60
N PRO A 326 7.65 28.22 -13.95
CA PRO A 326 8.73 28.13 -12.99
C PRO A 326 8.91 29.42 -12.16
N ASP A 327 8.37 30.55 -12.65
CA ASP A 327 8.43 31.84 -11.99
C ASP A 327 7.15 32.15 -11.20
N GLY A 328 6.16 31.25 -11.28
CA GLY A 328 4.89 31.38 -10.57
C GLY A 328 5.02 31.12 -9.07
N GLU A 329 4.12 31.73 -8.31
CA GLU A 329 4.05 31.53 -6.87
C GLU A 329 3.59 30.10 -6.53
N GLY A 330 4.19 29.50 -5.51
CA GLY A 330 3.90 28.11 -5.15
C GLY A 330 4.13 27.18 -6.33
N ILE A 331 3.20 26.26 -6.60
CA ILE A 331 3.18 25.47 -7.83
C ILE A 331 2.13 26.08 -8.76
N THR A 332 2.57 26.87 -9.74
CA THR A 332 1.68 27.45 -10.76
C THR A 332 1.77 26.60 -12.02
N ALA A 333 0.64 26.09 -12.49
CA ALA A 333 0.59 25.13 -13.59
C ALA A 333 -0.72 25.23 -14.38
N ARG A 334 -0.75 24.54 -15.52
CA ARG A 334 -1.93 24.40 -16.37
C ARG A 334 -2.28 22.92 -16.55
N THR A 335 -3.57 22.60 -16.43
CA THR A 335 -4.11 21.25 -16.69
C THR A 335 -5.30 21.33 -17.64
N CYS A 336 -5.51 20.28 -18.44
CA CYS A 336 -6.74 20.10 -19.23
C CYS A 336 -7.84 19.36 -18.45
N ASP A 337 -7.54 18.82 -17.28
CA ASP A 337 -8.49 18.10 -16.40
C ASP A 337 -9.38 19.08 -15.62
N LEU A 338 -10.10 19.96 -16.33
CA LEU A 338 -10.83 21.09 -15.75
C LEU A 338 -11.83 20.66 -14.66
N ALA A 339 -12.57 19.57 -14.90
CA ALA A 339 -13.53 19.06 -13.93
C ALA A 339 -12.87 18.59 -12.63
N LEU A 340 -11.68 18.00 -12.72
CA LEU A 340 -10.94 17.50 -11.57
C LEU A 340 -10.26 18.65 -10.81
N LEU A 341 -9.74 19.64 -11.54
CA LEU A 341 -9.25 20.88 -10.97
C LEU A 341 -10.35 21.62 -10.20
N ASP A 342 -11.52 21.80 -10.82
CA ASP A 342 -12.66 22.46 -10.18
C ASP A 342 -13.13 21.70 -8.94
N ALA A 343 -13.15 20.37 -8.99
CA ALA A 343 -13.51 19.55 -7.84
C ALA A 343 -12.49 19.71 -6.69
N ALA A 344 -11.19 19.70 -7.00
CA ALA A 344 -10.12 19.87 -6.01
C ALA A 344 -10.08 21.30 -5.43
N ALA A 345 -10.30 22.33 -6.25
CA ALA A 345 -10.28 23.73 -5.84
C ALA A 345 -11.48 24.14 -4.96
N ARG A 346 -12.55 23.34 -4.92
CA ARG A 346 -13.67 23.54 -3.98
C ARG A 346 -13.28 23.24 -2.54
N ASP A 347 -12.22 22.47 -2.30
CA ASP A 347 -11.71 22.25 -0.96
C ASP A 347 -10.80 23.42 -0.54
N PRO A 348 -11.21 24.24 0.45
CA PRO A 348 -10.41 25.38 0.88
C PRO A 348 -9.18 24.97 1.70
N ARG A 349 -9.06 23.71 2.13
CA ARG A 349 -8.01 23.21 3.03
C ARG A 349 -7.60 21.80 2.65
N LEU A 350 -6.82 21.71 1.59
CA LEU A 350 -6.15 20.49 1.19
C LEU A 350 -4.97 20.21 2.13
N ASP A 351 -4.70 18.94 2.39
CA ASP A 351 -3.66 18.51 3.31
C ASP A 351 -2.28 18.81 2.73
N TYR A 352 -2.05 18.42 1.47
CA TYR A 352 -0.81 18.70 0.73
C TYR A 352 -0.97 18.42 -0.77
N VAL A 353 -0.03 18.92 -1.57
CA VAL A 353 0.17 18.53 -2.97
C VAL A 353 1.60 18.06 -3.22
N GLU A 354 1.75 17.20 -4.21
CA GLU A 354 3.04 16.67 -4.64
C GLU A 354 3.17 16.81 -6.16
N LEU A 355 4.27 17.43 -6.60
CA LEU A 355 4.59 17.59 -8.00
C LEU A 355 5.59 16.51 -8.44
N TYR A 356 5.27 15.81 -9.51
CA TYR A 356 6.06 14.75 -10.10
C TYR A 356 6.42 15.07 -11.55
N ASP A 357 7.62 14.64 -11.94
CA ASP A 357 8.09 14.53 -13.32
C ASP A 357 8.42 13.05 -13.58
N GLY A 358 7.49 12.36 -14.24
CA GLY A 358 7.49 10.91 -14.29
C GLY A 358 7.52 10.30 -12.88
N PRO A 359 8.45 9.37 -12.59
CA PRO A 359 8.54 8.74 -11.28
C PRO A 359 9.19 9.61 -10.20
N ARG A 360 9.75 10.78 -10.54
CA ARG A 360 10.55 11.57 -9.59
C ARG A 360 9.71 12.69 -8.98
N GLN A 361 9.60 12.70 -7.66
CA GLN A 361 9.02 13.83 -6.94
C GLN A 361 9.95 15.04 -7.05
N ARG A 362 9.39 16.18 -7.47
CA ARG A 362 10.10 17.45 -7.67
C ARG A 362 9.82 18.44 -6.57
N ARG A 363 8.58 18.49 -6.08
CA ARG A 363 8.17 19.43 -5.02
C ARG A 363 7.06 18.82 -4.18
N HIS A 364 7.00 19.23 -2.92
CA HIS A 364 5.93 18.94 -1.98
C HIS A 364 5.51 20.26 -1.34
N LEU A 365 4.21 20.46 -1.15
CA LEU A 365 3.68 21.64 -0.46
C LEU A 365 2.54 21.20 0.46
N GLY A 366 2.68 21.43 1.77
CA GLY A 366 1.65 21.13 2.77
C GLY A 366 0.68 22.28 2.97
N GLN A 367 -0.50 21.99 3.54
CA GLN A 367 -1.51 22.94 3.97
C GLN A 367 -1.91 23.92 2.86
N VAL A 368 -2.49 23.36 1.80
CA VAL A 368 -2.65 24.05 0.52
C VAL A 368 -4.10 24.37 0.16
N LYS A 369 -4.26 25.32 -0.74
CA LYS A 369 -5.48 25.56 -1.52
C LYS A 369 -5.11 25.69 -3.00
N LEU A 370 -6.04 25.32 -3.88
CA LEU A 370 -5.88 25.58 -5.31
C LEU A 370 -6.65 26.84 -5.69
N GLU A 371 -5.96 27.81 -6.28
CA GLU A 371 -6.55 29.05 -6.78
C GLU A 371 -6.53 29.03 -8.31
N THR A 372 -7.71 29.09 -8.94
CA THR A 372 -7.81 29.17 -10.41
C THR A 372 -7.43 30.57 -10.90
N LEU A 373 -6.69 30.63 -12.00
CA LEU A 373 -6.12 31.87 -12.56
C LEU A 373 -6.84 32.23 -13.87
N ALA A 374 -8.09 32.65 -13.77
CA ALA A 374 -8.94 32.96 -14.93
C ALA A 374 -8.29 33.96 -15.91
N THR A 375 -7.48 34.89 -15.40
CA THR A 375 -6.76 35.90 -16.22
C THR A 375 -5.71 35.31 -17.16
N ARG A 376 -5.23 34.08 -16.90
CA ARG A 376 -4.25 33.39 -17.75
C ARG A 376 -4.89 32.40 -18.73
N GLY A 377 -6.20 32.24 -18.67
CA GLY A 377 -6.95 31.30 -19.50
C GLY A 377 -7.38 30.02 -18.76
N PRO A 378 -8.09 29.11 -19.45
CA PRO A 378 -8.65 27.92 -18.84
C PRO A 378 -7.56 26.96 -18.34
N GLY A 379 -7.83 26.30 -17.21
CA GLY A 379 -6.96 25.27 -16.66
C GLY A 379 -5.72 25.79 -15.94
N TRP A 380 -5.43 27.09 -15.99
CA TRP A 380 -4.39 27.69 -15.17
C TRP A 380 -4.83 27.79 -13.72
N PHE A 381 -3.95 27.36 -12.83
CA PHE A 381 -4.15 27.45 -11.39
C PHE A 381 -2.80 27.61 -10.67
N ARG A 382 -2.87 27.89 -9.38
CA ARG A 382 -1.71 27.77 -8.48
C ARG A 382 -2.09 27.03 -7.20
N ALA A 383 -1.21 26.13 -6.78
CA ALA A 383 -1.25 25.54 -5.45
C ALA A 383 -0.36 26.37 -4.52
N VAL A 384 -0.97 26.91 -3.48
CA VAL A 384 -0.32 27.81 -2.52
C VAL A 384 -0.76 27.45 -1.10
N HIS A 385 0.02 27.87 -0.11
CA HIS A 385 -0.37 27.72 1.28
C HIS A 385 -1.73 28.40 1.54
N PHE A 386 -2.64 27.78 2.30
CA PHE A 386 -3.92 28.41 2.63
C PHE A 386 -3.78 29.56 3.63
N ASP A 387 -2.69 29.58 4.40
CA ASP A 387 -2.33 30.65 5.34
C ASP A 387 -1.55 31.76 4.63
N ASP A 388 -2.12 32.96 4.61
CA ASP A 388 -1.53 34.12 3.92
C ASP A 388 -0.22 34.61 4.57
N SER A 389 -0.01 34.36 5.87
CA SER A 389 1.22 34.73 6.58
C SER A 389 2.38 33.85 6.15
N LEU A 390 2.14 32.54 6.04
CA LEU A 390 3.14 31.58 5.55
C LEU A 390 3.44 31.82 4.07
N ARG A 391 2.44 32.22 3.28
CA ARG A 391 2.62 32.65 1.90
C ARG A 391 3.45 33.93 1.77
N ALA A 392 3.26 34.90 2.65
CA ALA A 392 4.10 36.10 2.70
C ALA A 392 5.55 35.77 3.07
N LEU A 393 5.75 34.86 4.02
CA LEU A 393 7.08 34.36 4.40
C LEU A 393 7.78 33.65 3.23
N ASP A 394 7.08 32.76 2.51
CA ASP A 394 7.62 32.04 1.35
C ASP A 394 8.08 32.99 0.22
N ARG A 395 7.30 34.06 -0.03
CA ARG A 395 7.68 35.14 -0.96
C ARG A 395 8.96 35.84 -0.51
N HIS A 396 9.03 36.23 0.76
CA HIS A 396 10.21 36.89 1.31
C HIS A 396 11.46 35.99 1.21
N ILE A 397 11.35 34.70 1.54
CA ILE A 397 12.45 33.74 1.42
C ILE A 397 12.90 33.63 -0.05
N SER A 398 11.96 33.50 -0.98
CA SER A 398 12.24 33.38 -2.42
C SER A 398 12.94 34.62 -2.99
N GLU A 399 12.54 35.81 -2.55
CA GLU A 399 13.15 37.08 -2.93
C GLU A 399 14.57 37.22 -2.36
N THR A 400 14.80 36.76 -1.13
CA THR A 400 16.10 36.86 -0.45
C THR A 400 17.11 35.80 -0.93
N SER A 401 16.62 34.64 -1.40
CA SER A 401 17.45 33.47 -1.72
C SER A 401 17.94 33.40 -3.18
N GLY A 402 17.56 34.35 -4.04
CA GLY A 402 18.06 34.44 -5.42
C GLY A 402 17.86 33.15 -6.25
N LYS A 403 16.63 32.88 -6.70
CA LYS A 403 16.22 31.87 -7.70
C LYS A 403 17.30 30.83 -8.11
N LYS A 404 17.35 29.68 -7.44
CA LYS A 404 17.90 28.46 -8.06
C LYS A 404 16.82 27.85 -8.97
N SER A 405 16.91 28.17 -10.26
CA SER A 405 15.98 27.75 -11.31
C SER A 405 16.05 26.25 -11.61
N ILE A 406 14.88 25.69 -11.89
CA ILE A 406 14.65 24.35 -12.44
C ILE A 406 15.36 24.24 -13.80
N GLU A 407 16.19 23.22 -14.00
CA GLU A 407 16.83 22.92 -15.29
C GLU A 407 15.78 22.72 -16.39
N LYS A 408 15.81 23.58 -17.40
CA LYS A 408 15.04 23.45 -18.64
C LYS A 408 15.55 22.25 -19.44
N ARG A 409 14.66 21.34 -19.87
CA ARG A 409 14.97 20.45 -20.99
C ARG A 409 15.08 21.27 -22.30
N PRO A 410 15.99 20.92 -23.22
CA PRO A 410 16.01 21.51 -24.55
C PRO A 410 14.77 21.06 -25.33
N ASN A 411 14.12 22.03 -25.99
CA ASN A 411 12.98 21.79 -26.88
C ASN A 411 13.37 20.84 -28.01
N ALA A 412 12.57 19.82 -28.26
CA ALA A 412 12.61 19.05 -29.48
C ALA A 412 12.18 19.95 -30.65
N GLU A 413 13.05 20.05 -31.65
CA GLU A 413 12.86 20.84 -32.86
C GLU A 413 11.63 20.37 -33.66
N THR A 414 10.77 21.34 -33.96
CA THR A 414 10.04 21.54 -35.22
C THR A 414 10.10 20.41 -36.25
N CYS A 415 8.99 19.68 -36.35
CA CYS A 415 8.61 18.99 -37.59
C CYS A 415 7.91 20.02 -38.50
N THR A 416 8.65 20.57 -39.47
CA THR A 416 8.07 21.24 -40.64
C THR A 416 8.34 20.40 -41.89
N GLU A 417 7.27 20.17 -42.64
CA GLU A 417 7.24 19.55 -43.96
C GLU A 417 8.21 20.22 -44.95
N SER A 418 8.87 19.41 -45.79
CA SER A 418 9.15 19.78 -47.18
C SER A 418 9.46 18.55 -48.01
N SER A 419 8.61 18.33 -49.00
CA SER A 419 8.71 17.40 -50.11
C SER A 419 9.95 17.56 -51.00
N ALA A 420 10.29 16.47 -51.70
CA ALA A 420 10.83 16.37 -53.08
C ALA A 420 12.21 15.68 -53.19
N GLY A 421 12.26 14.53 -53.90
CA GLY A 421 13.53 13.90 -54.25
C GLY A 421 13.47 12.47 -54.74
N ARG A 422 12.87 12.27 -55.93
CA ARG A 422 12.95 11.08 -56.79
C ARG A 422 14.36 10.46 -56.90
N ARG A 423 14.46 9.12 -56.80
CA ARG A 423 14.89 8.11 -57.81
C ARG A 423 15.89 7.01 -57.35
N THR A 424 15.43 5.78 -57.58
CA THR A 424 16.10 4.58 -58.17
C THR A 424 17.11 3.72 -57.40
N SER A 425 16.80 2.41 -57.43
CA SER A 425 17.67 1.20 -57.53
C SER A 425 18.55 0.87 -56.31
N SER A 426 18.76 -0.38 -55.89
CA SER A 426 18.59 -1.70 -56.51
C SER A 426 18.54 -2.80 -55.44
N LEU A 427 17.99 -3.94 -55.86
CA LEU A 427 18.01 -5.28 -55.27
C LEU A 427 19.28 -5.71 -54.52
N GLY A 428 19.06 -6.52 -53.49
CA GLY A 428 20.01 -7.35 -52.75
C GLY A 428 19.29 -8.08 -51.64
#